data_AF-A0A3M5JH56-F1
#
_entry.id   AF-A0A3M5JH56-F1
#
_cell.length_a   1.000
_cell.length_b   1.000
_cell.length_c   1.000
_cell.angle_alpha   90.00
_cell.angle_beta   90.00
_cell.angle_gamma   90.00
#
_symmetry.space_group_name_H-M   'P 1'
#
loop_
_entity.id
_entity.type
_entity.pdbx_description
1 polymer ?
#
loop_
_entity_poly.entity_id
_entity_poly.type
_entity_poly.pdbx_seq_one_letter_code
_entity_poly.pdbx_strand_id
1 'polypeptide(L)'
;MNRTFSSVLLASSLLAAAPAMAGDIFQWQSNSLTYLNGRDFAVNPANQQTFTFEHADSWKYGDNFFFVDKIFYNGKGDATAGDNTYYGEFSPRLSLGKIFGQKFEFGPISDVLIAATYEFGEGDNESYLIGPAFDLKIPGFDYFQLNFYQRQTEGNRPGDGVWQITPVWSYTIPMGKSDVLIDGFMDWVVDTTTRRRVVLITPTCTSTRRSNMTWARH
;
A
#
# COMPACT_ATOMS: atom_id res chain seq x y z
N MET A 1 -17.00 -34.23 8.25
CA MET A 1 -15.86 -33.29 8.07
C MET A 1 -16.43 -31.91 7.83
N ASN A 2 -16.52 -31.11 8.88
CA ASN A 2 -17.15 -29.78 8.82
C ASN A 2 -16.16 -28.81 8.16
N ARG A 3 -16.53 -28.29 6.99
CA ARG A 3 -15.87 -27.14 6.37
C ARG A 3 -16.50 -25.89 6.96
N THR A 4 -15.86 -25.28 7.94
CA THR A 4 -16.26 -23.96 8.45
C THR A 4 -15.45 -22.89 7.73
N PHE A 5 -16.06 -22.28 6.72
CA PHE A 5 -15.69 -20.93 6.28
C PHE A 5 -16.26 -19.96 7.32
N SER A 6 -15.42 -19.22 8.05
CA SER A 6 -15.83 -18.02 8.80
C SER A 6 -14.62 -17.24 9.31
N SER A 7 -14.19 -16.26 8.53
CA SER A 7 -13.43 -15.12 9.04
C SER A 7 -14.12 -13.87 8.49
N VAL A 8 -14.98 -13.26 9.31
CA VAL A 8 -15.58 -11.96 9.00
C VAL A 8 -14.63 -10.91 9.57
N LEU A 9 -13.81 -10.31 8.71
CA LEU A 9 -13.10 -9.08 9.01
C LEU A 9 -14.12 -7.95 8.96
N LEU A 10 -14.47 -7.39 10.12
CA LEU A 10 -15.25 -6.16 10.19
C LEU A 10 -14.25 -4.99 10.19
N ALA A 11 -13.82 -4.58 9.00
CA ALA A 11 -13.07 -3.34 8.81
C ALA A 11 -14.05 -2.17 8.91
N SER A 12 -14.09 -1.50 10.06
CA SER A 12 -14.76 -0.21 10.19
C SER A 12 -13.79 0.90 9.78
N SER A 13 -13.64 1.12 8.47
CA SER A 13 -12.90 2.25 7.92
C SER A 13 -13.80 3.50 7.93
N LEU A 14 -13.66 4.35 8.94
CA LEU A 14 -14.23 5.70 8.91
C LEU A 14 -13.29 6.61 8.09
N LEU A 15 -13.35 6.52 6.76
CA LEU A 15 -12.68 7.48 5.89
C LEU A 15 -13.54 8.73 5.72
N ALA A 16 -13.16 9.79 6.42
CA ALA A 16 -13.48 11.16 6.05
C ALA A 16 -12.18 11.89 5.73
N ALA A 17 -11.59 11.60 4.57
CA ALA A 17 -10.47 12.37 4.04
C ALA A 17 -11.03 13.46 3.11
N ALA A 18 -10.97 14.72 3.55
CA ALA A 18 -11.09 15.86 2.65
C ALA A 18 -9.69 16.16 2.10
N PRO A 19 -9.50 16.33 0.78
CA PRO A 19 -8.21 16.77 0.25
C PRO A 19 -7.92 18.19 0.76
N ALA A 20 -6.86 18.35 1.55
CA ALA A 20 -6.33 19.67 1.85
C ALA A 20 -5.57 20.17 0.60
N MET A 21 -6.14 21.16 -0.09
CA MET A 21 -5.48 21.82 -1.22
C MET A 21 -4.27 22.59 -0.70
N ALA A 22 -3.07 22.01 -0.81
CA ALA A 22 -1.83 22.72 -0.59
C ALA A 22 -1.37 23.39 -1.91
N GLY A 23 -0.53 24.43 -1.85
CA GLY A 23 -0.15 25.25 -3.02
C GLY A 23 0.68 24.51 -4.08
N ASP A 24 1.32 25.24 -5.02
CA ASP A 24 2.06 24.75 -6.22
C ASP A 24 3.02 23.56 -6.03
N ILE A 25 3.42 23.24 -4.79
CA ILE A 25 4.32 22.13 -4.45
C ILE A 25 3.55 20.84 -4.12
N PHE A 26 2.44 20.91 -3.39
CA PHE A 26 1.67 19.74 -2.95
C PHE A 26 0.31 19.76 -3.63
N GLN A 27 0.06 18.80 -4.51
CA GLN A 27 -1.13 18.75 -5.34
C GLN A 27 -2.33 18.24 -4.55
N TRP A 28 -2.14 17.18 -3.78
CA TRP A 28 -3.13 16.65 -2.85
C TRP A 28 -2.44 15.82 -1.77
N GLN A 29 -3.13 15.64 -0.64
CA GLN A 29 -2.75 14.69 0.40
C GLN A 29 -4.00 14.04 0.98
N SER A 30 -3.83 12.82 1.50
CA SER A 30 -4.83 12.05 2.21
C SER A 30 -4.18 11.38 3.42
N ASN A 31 -4.92 11.33 4.52
CA ASN A 31 -4.47 10.67 5.75
C ASN A 31 -5.59 9.74 6.22
N SER A 32 -5.22 8.53 6.67
CA SER A 32 -6.14 7.54 7.23
C SER A 32 -5.65 7.10 8.60
N LEU A 33 -6.59 6.79 9.49
CA LEU A 33 -6.31 6.09 10.75
C LEU A 33 -7.33 4.97 10.90
N THR A 34 -6.83 3.74 10.92
CA THR A 34 -7.64 2.53 10.97
C THR A 34 -7.34 1.76 12.24
N TYR A 35 -8.38 1.16 12.83
CA TYR A 35 -8.26 0.22 13.93
C TYR A 35 -8.87 -1.12 13.52
N LEU A 36 -8.11 -2.19 13.68
CA LEU A 36 -8.51 -3.55 13.36
C LEU A 36 -8.35 -4.45 14.59
N ASN A 37 -9.37 -5.25 14.88
CA ASN A 37 -9.32 -6.28 15.91
C ASN A 37 -9.52 -7.65 15.27
N GLY A 38 -8.43 -8.39 15.09
CA GLY A 38 -8.41 -9.68 14.42
C GLY A 38 -8.24 -10.84 15.40
N ARG A 39 -8.75 -12.01 15.00
CA ARG A 39 -8.61 -13.28 15.72
C ARG A 39 -8.11 -14.36 14.76
N ASP A 40 -7.54 -15.43 15.31
CA ASP A 40 -7.10 -16.64 14.62
C ASP A 40 -5.97 -16.43 13.59
N PHE A 41 -5.02 -15.54 13.88
CA PHE A 41 -3.80 -15.41 13.07
C PHE A 41 -2.98 -16.70 13.07
N ALA A 42 -2.51 -17.12 11.89
CA ALA A 42 -1.80 -18.39 11.71
C ALA A 42 -0.30 -18.32 12.02
N VAL A 43 0.31 -17.13 11.88
CA VAL A 43 1.76 -16.92 12.00
C VAL A 43 2.12 -16.25 13.32
N ASN A 44 1.42 -15.16 13.63
CA ASN A 44 1.61 -14.34 14.83
C ASN A 44 0.59 -14.74 15.91
N PRO A 45 0.69 -14.23 17.16
CA PRO A 45 -0.30 -14.50 18.21
C PRO A 45 -1.75 -14.32 17.75
N ALA A 46 -2.62 -15.23 18.19
CA ALA A 46 -3.95 -15.41 17.59
C ALA A 46 -4.86 -14.19 17.71
N ASN A 47 -4.75 -13.36 18.74
CA ASN A 47 -5.58 -12.16 18.90
C ASN A 47 -4.72 -10.92 18.77
N GLN A 48 -5.08 -10.03 17.85
CA GLN A 48 -4.30 -8.83 17.54
C GLN A 48 -5.20 -7.62 17.43
N GLN A 49 -4.75 -6.51 18.02
CA GLN A 49 -5.29 -5.19 17.80
C GLN A 49 -4.27 -4.37 17.03
N THR A 50 -4.63 -3.88 15.86
CA THR A 50 -3.75 -3.14 14.96
C THR A 50 -4.29 -1.73 14.79
N PHE A 51 -3.42 -0.74 15.01
CA PHE A 51 -3.66 0.63 14.60
C PHE A 51 -2.80 0.93 13.39
N THR A 52 -3.42 1.29 12.28
CA THR A 52 -2.74 1.63 11.03
C THR A 52 -2.92 3.11 10.77
N PHE A 53 -1.83 3.86 10.63
CA PHE A 53 -1.87 5.20 10.07
C PHE A 53 -1.34 5.16 8.65
N GLU A 54 -2.05 5.76 7.70
CA GLU A 54 -1.62 5.87 6.31
C GLU A 54 -1.58 7.34 5.88
N HIS A 55 -0.60 7.68 5.06
CA HIS A 55 -0.46 8.96 4.40
C HIS A 55 -0.18 8.74 2.91
N ALA A 56 -0.89 9.45 2.06
CA ALA A 56 -0.63 9.47 0.63
C ALA A 56 -0.65 10.91 0.14
N ASP A 57 0.30 11.30 -0.70
CA ASP A 57 0.32 12.61 -1.32
C ASP A 57 0.84 12.56 -2.75
N SER A 58 0.43 13.53 -3.55
CA SER A 58 1.09 13.87 -4.81
C SER A 58 1.65 15.27 -4.70
N TRP A 59 2.87 15.44 -5.17
CA TRP A 59 3.59 16.70 -5.14
C TRP A 59 4.21 16.98 -6.50
N LYS A 60 4.89 18.12 -6.61
CA LYS A 60 5.38 18.68 -7.87
C LYS A 60 6.22 17.69 -8.67
N TYR A 61 6.97 16.80 -8.02
CA TYR A 61 7.93 15.92 -8.69
C TYR A 61 7.57 14.43 -8.61
N GLY A 62 6.45 14.08 -7.98
CA GLY A 62 6.16 12.68 -7.73
C GLY A 62 4.96 12.48 -6.82
N ASP A 63 5.00 11.38 -6.08
CA ASP A 63 4.03 11.01 -5.05
C ASP A 63 4.74 10.26 -3.93
N ASN A 64 4.08 10.20 -2.78
CA ASN A 64 4.54 9.41 -1.64
C ASN A 64 3.39 8.59 -1.09
N PHE A 65 3.71 7.39 -0.65
CA PHE A 65 2.85 6.58 0.21
C PHE A 65 3.60 6.22 1.48
N PHE A 66 2.94 6.29 2.62
CA PHE A 66 3.48 5.94 3.91
C PHE A 66 2.43 5.21 4.71
N PHE A 67 2.82 4.16 5.42
CA PHE A 67 1.98 3.62 6.48
C PHE A 67 2.81 3.14 7.66
N VAL A 68 2.16 3.09 8.83
CA VAL A 68 2.71 2.45 10.02
C VAL A 68 1.61 1.72 10.76
N ASP A 69 1.88 0.46 11.07
CA ASP A 69 1.10 -0.41 11.93
C ASP A 69 1.71 -0.46 13.32
N LYS A 70 0.87 -0.25 14.33
CA LYS A 70 1.14 -0.63 15.72
C LYS A 70 0.25 -1.82 16.09
N ILE A 71 0.86 -2.96 16.36
CA ILE A 71 0.16 -4.21 16.66
C ILE A 71 0.32 -4.53 18.13
N PHE A 72 -0.79 -4.82 18.81
CA PHE A 72 -0.84 -5.30 20.18
C PHE A 72 -1.32 -6.75 20.21
N TYR A 73 -0.53 -7.62 20.82
CA TYR A 73 -0.84 -9.04 20.95
C TYR A 73 -1.63 -9.28 22.24
N ASN A 74 -2.92 -9.59 22.09
CA ASN A 74 -3.80 -9.78 23.22
C ASN A 74 -3.77 -11.23 23.72
N GLY A 75 -3.26 -11.42 24.93
CA GLY A 75 -3.19 -12.71 25.61
C GLY A 75 -1.76 -13.24 25.66
N LYS A 76 -1.26 -13.80 24.56
CA LYS A 76 0.12 -14.29 24.49
C LYS A 76 0.94 -13.35 23.62
N GLY A 77 2.05 -12.84 24.16
CA GLY A 77 3.04 -12.09 23.39
C GLY A 77 3.70 -12.94 22.30
N ASP A 78 4.20 -12.28 21.28
CA ASP A 78 5.09 -12.86 20.29
C ASP A 78 6.42 -13.31 20.93
N ALA A 79 7.00 -14.39 20.40
CA ALA A 79 8.22 -14.96 20.96
C ALA A 79 9.45 -14.04 20.80
N THR A 80 9.43 -13.14 19.83
CA THR A 80 10.54 -12.25 19.49
C THR A 80 10.22 -10.80 19.85
N ALA A 81 9.01 -10.34 19.54
CA ALA A 81 8.58 -8.95 19.77
C ALA A 81 7.89 -8.70 21.13
N GLY A 82 7.56 -9.74 21.89
CA GLY A 82 6.84 -9.56 23.16
C GLY A 82 5.37 -9.16 22.95
N ASP A 83 4.84 -8.25 23.77
CA ASP A 83 3.39 -7.98 23.81
C ASP A 83 2.88 -7.04 22.70
N ASN A 84 3.78 -6.38 21.96
CA ASN A 84 3.43 -5.52 20.85
C ASN A 84 4.57 -5.45 19.85
N THR A 85 4.29 -4.99 18.63
CA THR A 85 5.29 -4.70 17.61
C THR A 85 4.90 -3.47 16.81
N TYR A 86 5.78 -3.01 15.94
CA TYR A 86 5.46 -2.04 14.90
C TYR A 86 6.14 -2.39 13.58
N TYR A 87 5.50 -1.98 12.49
CA TYR A 87 6.02 -2.10 11.15
C TYR A 87 5.53 -0.91 10.33
N GLY A 88 6.33 -0.42 9.40
CA GLY A 88 5.92 0.66 8.52
C GLY A 88 6.72 0.68 7.24
N GLU A 89 6.18 1.39 6.26
CA GLU A 89 6.81 1.56 4.96
C GLU A 89 6.69 3.01 4.52
N PHE A 90 7.77 3.52 3.92
CA PHE A 90 7.79 4.79 3.21
C PHE A 90 8.18 4.57 1.76
N SER A 91 7.25 4.84 0.84
CA SER A 91 7.35 4.52 -0.57
C SER A 91 7.23 5.78 -1.45
N PRO A 92 8.31 6.58 -1.57
CA PRO A 92 8.35 7.71 -2.48
C PRO A 92 8.57 7.28 -3.93
N ARG A 93 7.92 7.98 -4.87
CA ARG A 93 8.17 7.86 -6.31
C ARG A 93 8.47 9.21 -6.92
N LEU A 94 9.48 9.26 -7.78
CA LEU A 94 9.93 10.44 -8.50
C LEU A 94 9.60 10.30 -9.98
N SER A 95 8.73 11.16 -10.49
CA SER A 95 8.28 11.17 -11.88
C SER A 95 9.28 11.88 -12.77
N LEU A 96 9.81 11.16 -13.75
CA LEU A 96 10.69 11.75 -14.76
C LEU A 96 9.91 12.78 -15.58
N GLY A 97 8.64 12.52 -15.89
CA GLY A 97 7.81 13.44 -16.66
C GLY A 97 7.60 14.77 -15.94
N LYS A 98 7.26 14.73 -14.65
CA LYS A 98 7.09 15.92 -13.80
C LYS A 98 8.43 16.67 -13.59
N ILE A 99 9.54 15.95 -13.40
CA ILE A 99 10.87 16.55 -13.16
C ILE A 99 11.41 17.26 -14.41
N PHE A 100 11.34 16.62 -15.57
CA PHE A 100 11.88 17.19 -16.82
C PHE A 100 10.87 18.05 -17.59
N GLY A 101 9.61 18.10 -17.16
CA GLY A 101 8.54 18.80 -17.88
C GLY A 101 8.27 18.21 -19.26
N GLN A 102 8.51 16.90 -19.42
CA GLN A 102 8.34 16.17 -20.67
C GLN A 102 7.35 15.02 -20.50
N LYS A 103 6.72 14.60 -21.59
CA LYS A 103 5.82 13.43 -21.58
C LYS A 103 6.61 12.19 -21.96
N PHE A 104 6.83 11.30 -20.99
CA PHE A 104 7.38 9.95 -21.24
C PHE A 104 6.25 8.94 -21.42
N GLU A 105 5.45 9.12 -22.48
CA GLU A 105 4.28 8.29 -22.76
C GLU A 105 4.56 7.32 -23.91
N PHE A 106 4.24 6.03 -23.72
CA PHE A 106 4.34 5.01 -24.77
C PHE A 106 3.27 3.92 -24.58
N GLY A 107 2.30 3.87 -25.50
CA GLY A 107 1.17 2.94 -25.41
C GLY A 107 0.38 3.14 -24.11
N PRO A 108 0.19 2.11 -23.27
CA PRO A 108 -0.49 2.25 -21.98
C PRO A 108 0.34 3.00 -20.93
N ILE A 109 1.64 3.20 -21.13
CA ILE A 109 2.50 3.91 -20.17
C ILE A 109 2.21 5.41 -20.24
N SER A 110 1.77 5.99 -19.12
CA SER A 110 1.55 7.43 -18.97
C SER A 110 2.71 8.18 -18.34
N ASP A 111 3.54 7.48 -17.57
CA ASP A 111 4.73 8.08 -16.98
C ASP A 111 5.76 7.00 -16.62
N VAL A 112 7.02 7.44 -16.51
CA VAL A 112 8.15 6.63 -16.04
C VAL A 112 8.72 7.29 -14.80
N LEU A 113 8.88 6.51 -13.75
CA LEU A 113 9.27 6.97 -12.43
C LEU A 113 10.46 6.16 -11.89
N ILE A 114 11.17 6.74 -10.93
CA ILE A 114 12.04 6.01 -10.01
C ILE A 114 11.27 5.85 -8.71
N ALA A 115 11.05 4.62 -8.27
CA ALA A 115 10.39 4.31 -7.02
C ALA A 115 11.41 3.78 -6.02
N ALA A 116 11.20 4.12 -4.75
CA ALA A 116 11.89 3.51 -3.63
C ALA A 116 10.90 3.13 -2.54
N THR A 117 11.25 2.15 -1.71
CA THR A 117 10.53 1.81 -0.48
C THR A 117 11.53 1.57 0.64
N TYR A 118 11.27 2.19 1.78
CA TYR A 118 11.96 1.92 3.03
C TYR A 118 11.00 1.20 3.96
N GLU A 119 11.25 -0.07 4.22
CA GLU A 119 10.54 -0.90 5.20
C GLU A 119 11.29 -0.79 6.52
N PHE A 120 10.58 -0.59 7.63
CA PHE A 120 11.16 -0.53 8.98
C PHE A 120 10.23 -1.17 10.01
N GLY A 121 10.80 -1.71 11.08
CA GLY A 121 10.02 -2.34 12.14
C GLY A 121 10.86 -2.77 13.32
N GLU A 122 10.22 -3.39 14.31
CA GLU A 122 10.91 -3.84 15.53
C GLU A 122 11.88 -5.00 15.25
N GLY A 123 13.12 -4.91 15.77
CA GLY A 123 14.20 -5.88 15.51
C GLY A 123 14.96 -5.58 14.21
N ASP A 124 15.58 -6.60 13.61
CA ASP A 124 16.30 -6.48 12.32
C ASP A 124 15.31 -6.45 11.14
N ASN A 125 14.37 -5.50 11.18
CA ASN A 125 13.23 -5.39 10.26
C ASN A 125 13.34 -4.21 9.30
N GLU A 126 14.55 -3.93 8.80
CA GLU A 126 14.80 -2.85 7.85
C GLU A 126 15.11 -3.40 6.45
N SER A 127 14.49 -2.80 5.43
CA SER A 127 14.77 -3.10 4.03
C SER A 127 14.69 -1.85 3.16
N TYR A 128 15.56 -1.78 2.15
CA TYR A 128 15.59 -0.74 1.14
C TYR A 128 15.31 -1.34 -0.22
N LEU A 129 14.33 -0.77 -0.90
CA LEU A 129 13.91 -1.17 -2.24
C LEU A 129 14.08 0.04 -3.15
N ILE A 130 14.61 -0.18 -4.35
CA ILE A 130 14.72 0.86 -5.37
C ILE A 130 14.61 0.28 -6.77
N GLY A 131 13.96 1.00 -7.69
CA GLY A 131 13.97 0.65 -9.09
C GLY A 131 12.98 1.44 -9.94
N PRO A 132 12.77 1.03 -11.19
CA PRO A 132 11.88 1.73 -12.11
C PRO A 132 10.41 1.46 -11.77
N ALA A 133 9.57 2.45 -12.02
CA ALA A 133 8.13 2.36 -11.88
C ALA A 133 7.42 2.97 -13.10
N PHE A 134 6.21 2.48 -13.35
CA PHE A 134 5.39 2.86 -14.49
C PHE A 134 3.96 3.13 -14.05
N ASP A 135 3.44 4.28 -14.43
CA ASP A 135 2.01 4.56 -14.33
C ASP A 135 1.35 4.15 -15.66
N LEU A 136 0.24 3.41 -15.57
CA LEU A 136 -0.44 2.80 -16.71
C LEU A 136 -1.88 3.30 -16.84
N LYS A 137 -2.24 3.76 -18.04
CA LYS A 137 -3.60 4.09 -18.46
C LYS A 137 -4.34 2.82 -18.88
N ILE A 138 -4.85 2.07 -17.90
CA ILE A 138 -5.66 0.87 -18.14
C ILE A 138 -7.15 1.24 -18.07
N PRO A 139 -7.95 1.02 -19.13
CA PRO A 139 -9.38 1.31 -19.12
C PRO A 139 -10.09 0.66 -17.94
N GLY A 140 -10.86 1.47 -17.21
CA GLY A 140 -11.62 1.05 -16.04
C GLY A 140 -10.95 1.39 -14.71
N PHE A 141 -9.63 1.32 -14.62
CA PHE A 141 -8.91 1.67 -13.39
C PHE A 141 -8.85 3.18 -13.19
N ASP A 142 -9.01 3.62 -11.94
CA ASP A 142 -8.76 5.01 -11.55
C ASP A 142 -7.26 5.30 -11.62
N TYR A 143 -6.45 4.34 -11.17
CA TYR A 143 -5.02 4.27 -11.43
C TYR A 143 -4.56 2.82 -11.46
N PHE A 144 -3.50 2.57 -12.21
CA PHE A 144 -2.76 1.31 -12.18
C PHE A 144 -1.27 1.62 -12.27
N GLN A 145 -0.51 1.14 -11.31
CA GLN A 145 0.92 1.40 -11.17
C GLN A 145 1.65 0.06 -11.14
N LEU A 146 2.84 0.03 -11.71
CA LEU A 146 3.71 -1.15 -11.69
C LEU A 146 5.11 -0.74 -11.27
N ASN A 147 5.51 -1.16 -10.07
CA ASN A 147 6.81 -0.83 -9.49
C ASN A 147 7.71 -2.07 -9.51
N PHE A 148 8.96 -1.90 -9.93
CA PHE A 148 9.97 -2.95 -9.93
C PHE A 148 11.10 -2.53 -8.99
N TYR A 149 11.41 -3.39 -8.03
CA TYR A 149 12.39 -3.10 -7.01
C TYR A 149 13.50 -4.13 -6.99
N GLN A 150 14.73 -3.66 -6.84
CA GLN A 150 15.81 -4.44 -6.28
C GLN A 150 15.75 -4.27 -4.75
N ARG A 151 15.58 -5.37 -4.02
CA ARG A 151 15.41 -5.37 -2.56
C ARG A 151 16.73 -5.67 -1.85
N GLN A 152 17.08 -4.85 -0.88
CA GLN A 152 18.21 -5.02 0.02
C GLN A 152 17.68 -5.07 1.44
N THR A 153 18.01 -6.11 2.20
CA THR A 153 17.60 -6.22 3.60
C THR A 153 18.79 -6.00 4.51
N GLU A 154 18.56 -5.38 5.66
CA GLU A 154 19.56 -5.46 6.72
C GLU A 154 19.58 -6.86 7.35
N GLY A 155 20.79 -7.38 7.58
CA GLY A 155 21.02 -8.72 8.14
C GLY A 155 20.88 -9.87 7.13
N ASN A 156 21.06 -11.11 7.62
CA ASN A 156 20.97 -12.31 6.79
C ASN A 156 19.52 -12.80 6.69
N ARG A 157 18.70 -12.11 5.90
CA ARG A 157 17.27 -12.38 5.77
C ARG A 157 16.93 -12.95 4.39
N PRO A 158 15.94 -13.86 4.30
CA PRO A 158 15.41 -14.28 3.02
C PRO A 158 14.86 -13.09 2.24
N GLY A 159 15.12 -13.05 0.92
CA GLY A 159 14.67 -11.94 0.07
C GLY A 159 15.62 -10.74 0.05
N ASP A 160 16.88 -10.93 0.42
CA ASP A 160 17.97 -10.01 0.11
C ASP A 160 18.50 -10.21 -1.32
N GLY A 161 18.87 -9.13 -2.01
CA GLY A 161 19.44 -9.20 -3.36
C GLY A 161 18.46 -9.65 -4.46
N VAL A 162 17.16 -9.71 -4.18
CA VAL A 162 16.14 -10.24 -5.11
C VAL A 162 15.33 -9.12 -5.78
N TRP A 163 14.57 -9.51 -6.80
CA TRP A 163 13.61 -8.62 -7.46
C TRP A 163 12.23 -8.74 -6.83
N GLN A 164 11.55 -7.61 -6.66
CA GLN A 164 10.14 -7.53 -6.26
C GLN A 164 9.37 -6.74 -7.32
N ILE A 165 8.17 -7.22 -7.66
CA ILE A 165 7.24 -6.55 -8.57
C ILE A 165 5.99 -6.22 -7.77
N THR A 166 5.67 -4.93 -7.68
CA THR A 166 4.54 -4.42 -6.88
C THR A 166 3.54 -3.68 -7.78
N PRO A 167 2.54 -4.37 -8.34
CA PRO A 167 1.35 -3.70 -8.88
C PRO A 167 0.54 -3.04 -7.75
N VAL A 168 0.06 -1.83 -8.03
CA VAL A 168 -0.88 -1.07 -7.18
C VAL A 168 -2.03 -0.62 -8.05
N TRP A 169 -3.26 -0.80 -7.60
CA TRP A 169 -4.44 -0.51 -8.42
C TRP A 169 -5.58 0.08 -7.61
N SER A 170 -6.46 0.79 -8.31
CA SER A 170 -7.74 1.26 -7.78
C SER A 170 -8.81 1.26 -8.85
N TYR A 171 -10.01 0.85 -8.46
CA TYR A 171 -11.17 0.71 -9.31
C TYR A 171 -12.45 1.13 -8.58
N THR A 172 -13.11 2.17 -9.06
CA THR A 172 -14.37 2.67 -8.49
C THR A 172 -15.59 2.18 -9.25
N ILE A 173 -16.47 1.49 -8.53
CA ILE A 173 -17.78 1.03 -9.04
C ILE A 173 -18.88 1.94 -8.49
N PRO A 174 -19.63 2.65 -9.36
CA PRO A 174 -20.79 3.40 -8.92
C PRO A 174 -21.91 2.44 -8.49
N MET A 175 -22.37 2.55 -7.23
CA MET A 175 -23.47 1.73 -6.68
C MET A 175 -24.56 2.63 -6.08
N GLY A 176 -25.54 2.99 -6.91
CA GLY A 176 -26.66 3.84 -6.51
C GLY A 176 -26.22 5.26 -6.15
N LYS A 177 -26.32 5.62 -4.87
CA LYS A 177 -25.88 6.92 -4.32
C LYS A 177 -24.53 6.84 -3.60
N SER A 178 -23.81 5.74 -3.76
CA SER A 178 -22.50 5.51 -3.15
C SER A 178 -21.52 5.04 -4.21
N ASP A 179 -20.24 5.20 -3.92
CA ASP A 179 -19.14 4.64 -4.69
C ASP A 179 -18.52 3.50 -3.88
N VAL A 180 -18.28 2.38 -4.57
CA VAL A 180 -17.52 1.24 -4.02
C VAL A 180 -16.13 1.33 -4.62
N LEU A 181 -15.16 1.66 -3.78
CA LEU A 181 -13.75 1.68 -4.11
C LEU A 181 -13.17 0.29 -3.84
N ILE A 182 -12.54 -0.30 -4.86
CA ILE A 182 -11.76 -1.52 -4.75
C ILE A 182 -10.33 -1.17 -5.11
N ASP A 183 -9.43 -1.22 -4.14
CA ASP A 183 -8.04 -0.87 -4.30
C ASP A 183 -7.14 -1.89 -3.61
N GLY A 184 -5.84 -1.76 -3.83
CA GLY A 184 -4.87 -2.61 -3.17
C GLY A 184 -3.56 -2.70 -3.93
N PHE A 185 -2.67 -3.49 -3.36
CA PHE A 185 -1.38 -3.82 -3.94
C PHE A 185 -1.08 -5.30 -3.73
N MET A 186 -0.08 -5.77 -4.47
CA MET A 186 0.48 -7.10 -4.30
C MET A 186 1.99 -7.04 -4.44
N ASP A 187 2.73 -7.62 -3.50
CA ASP A 187 4.18 -7.78 -3.63
C ASP A 187 4.50 -9.17 -4.13
N TRP A 188 5.09 -9.22 -5.33
CA TRP A 188 5.58 -10.45 -5.90
C TRP A 188 7.11 -10.50 -5.82
N VAL A 189 7.62 -11.23 -4.83
CA VAL A 189 9.06 -11.41 -4.61
C VAL A 189 9.57 -12.61 -5.42
N VAL A 190 10.55 -12.36 -6.29
CA VAL A 190 11.17 -13.32 -7.20
C VAL A 190 12.54 -13.73 -6.66
N ASP A 191 12.56 -14.72 -5.77
CA ASP A 191 13.80 -15.37 -5.34
C ASP A 191 14.15 -16.54 -6.29
N THR A 192 15.24 -16.38 -7.04
CA THR A 192 15.73 -17.38 -8.00
C THR A 192 16.64 -18.43 -7.36
N THR A 193 17.15 -18.17 -6.15
CA THR A 193 18.10 -19.02 -5.44
C THR A 193 17.43 -20.14 -4.66
N THR A 194 16.23 -19.91 -4.09
CA THR A 194 15.59 -20.88 -3.17
C THR A 194 14.29 -21.51 -3.68
N ARG A 195 13.87 -21.26 -4.94
CA ARG A 195 12.55 -21.66 -5.50
C ARG A 195 11.33 -21.20 -4.67
N ARG A 196 11.50 -20.32 -3.69
CA ARG A 196 10.41 -19.79 -2.88
C ARG A 196 9.88 -18.53 -3.55
N ARG A 197 8.56 -18.46 -3.73
CA ARG A 197 7.85 -17.25 -4.17
C ARG A 197 6.98 -16.84 -3.02
N VAL A 198 7.15 -15.61 -2.55
CA VAL A 198 6.26 -15.02 -1.57
C VAL A 198 5.41 -14.01 -2.32
N VAL A 199 4.10 -14.13 -2.13
CA VAL A 199 3.11 -13.21 -2.66
C VAL A 199 2.37 -12.63 -1.46
N LEU A 200 2.56 -11.34 -1.20
CA LEU A 200 1.73 -10.59 -0.25
C LEU A 200 0.63 -9.91 -1.06
N ILE A 201 -0.63 -10.02 -0.64
CA ILE A 201 -1.76 -9.33 -1.29
C ILE A 201 -2.54 -8.61 -0.21
N THR A 202 -2.70 -7.30 -0.37
CA THR A 202 -3.48 -6.46 0.55
C THR A 202 -4.57 -5.75 -0.25
N PRO A 203 -5.73 -6.40 -0.46
CA PRO A 203 -6.87 -5.76 -1.08
C PRO A 203 -7.68 -4.99 -0.04
N THR A 204 -8.05 -3.76 -0.36
CA THR A 204 -8.95 -2.92 0.41
C THR A 204 -10.25 -2.70 -0.38
N CYS A 205 -11.37 -2.64 0.33
CA CYS A 205 -12.67 -2.37 -0.26
C CYS A 205 -13.43 -1.42 0.66
N THR A 206 -13.70 -0.21 0.17
CA THR A 206 -14.34 0.85 0.95
C THR A 206 -15.58 1.36 0.22
N SER A 207 -16.68 1.54 0.95
CA SER A 207 -17.90 2.16 0.42
C SER A 207 -18.04 3.58 0.96
N THR A 208 -17.99 4.58 0.09
CA THR A 208 -18.21 6.00 0.44
C THR A 208 -19.53 6.51 -0.13
N ARG A 209 -20.29 7.25 0.69
CA ARG A 209 -21.56 7.84 0.25
C ARG A 209 -21.27 9.00 -0.70
N ARG A 210 -21.81 8.95 -1.91
CA ARG A 210 -21.70 10.04 -2.89
C ARG A 210 -22.54 11.20 -2.38
N SER A 211 -21.90 12.19 -1.76
CA SER A 211 -22.55 13.47 -1.49
C SER A 211 -22.74 14.21 -2.81
N ASN A 212 -23.87 14.91 -2.98
CA ASN A 212 -24.15 15.74 -4.15
C ASN A 212 -23.24 16.99 -4.15
N MET A 213 -21.93 16.80 -4.29
CA MET A 213 -20.98 17.86 -4.56
C MET A 213 -20.37 17.59 -5.93
N THR A 214 -21.01 18.17 -6.94
CA THR A 214 -20.40 18.45 -8.24
C THR A 214 -19.14 19.29 -8.01
N TRP A 215 -17.97 18.65 -8.03
CA TRP A 215 -16.70 19.33 -8.27
C TRP A 215 -16.07 18.78 -9.54
N ALA A 216 -15.57 19.72 -10.33
CA ALA A 216 -15.30 19.61 -11.75
C ALA A 216 -14.38 18.44 -12.11
N ARG A 217 -14.82 17.63 -13.07
CA ARG A 217 -13.91 16.89 -13.94
C ARG A 217 -13.26 17.90 -14.88
N HIS A 218 -11.97 18.10 -14.77
CA HIS A 218 -11.11 18.57 -15.85
C HIS A 218 -9.82 17.77 -15.84
#